data_AF-A0A7X5WU24-F1
#
_entry.id   AF-A0A7X5WU24-F1
#
_cell.length_a   1.000
_cell.length_b   1.000
_cell.length_c   1.000
_cell.angle_alpha   90.00
_cell.angle_beta   90.00
_cell.angle_gamma   90.00
#
_symmetry.space_group_name_H-M   'P 1'
#
loop_
_entity.id
_entity.type
_entity.pdbx_description
1 polymer ?
#
loop_
_entity_poly.entity_id
_entity_poly.type
_entity_poly.pdbx_seq_one_letter_code
_entity_poly.pdbx_strand_id
1 'polypeptide(L)'
;MDSCTIDECGSGVCGTRTWCAFDTTGAITDTPLRGGGGGTLYEDRCPDGQVVMGYRGRAGTWNTRIQAVCGELTLTGDGPYAVSVTEASTTPERGLLGG
;
A
#
# COMPACT_ATOMS: atom_id res chain seq x y z
N MET A 1 -2.28 -16.33 35.42
CA MET A 1 -3.34 -15.46 34.87
C MET A 1 -2.64 -14.57 33.86
N ASP A 2 -2.33 -15.12 32.70
CA ASP A 2 -1.63 -14.44 31.58
C ASP A 2 -1.92 -15.25 30.31
N SER A 3 -3.19 -15.40 29.96
CA SER A 3 -3.60 -16.06 28.73
C SER A 3 -4.23 -15.03 27.81
N CYS A 4 -3.40 -14.21 27.18
CA CYS A 4 -3.80 -13.48 25.97
C CYS A 4 -4.08 -14.55 24.92
N THR A 5 -5.34 -14.92 24.73
CA THR A 5 -5.75 -15.86 23.69
C THR A 5 -5.91 -15.10 22.37
N ILE A 6 -5.84 -15.81 21.23
CA ILE A 6 -5.92 -15.22 19.88
C ILE A 6 -7.21 -14.41 19.65
N ASP A 7 -8.24 -14.66 20.46
CA ASP A 7 -9.54 -13.99 20.39
C ASP A 7 -9.48 -12.51 20.82
N GLU A 8 -8.39 -12.04 21.45
CA GLU A 8 -8.21 -10.64 21.86
C GLU A 8 -7.49 -9.77 20.82
N CYS A 9 -7.20 -10.28 19.62
CA CYS A 9 -6.63 -9.45 18.53
C CYS A 9 -7.54 -8.26 18.15
N GLY A 10 -8.83 -8.30 18.50
CA GLY A 10 -9.80 -7.24 18.22
C GLY A 10 -9.54 -5.90 18.90
N SER A 11 -8.89 -5.91 20.07
CA SER A 11 -8.58 -4.69 20.84
C SER A 11 -7.22 -4.08 20.49
N GLY A 12 -6.36 -4.78 19.73
CA GLY A 12 -5.01 -4.36 19.36
C GLY A 12 -3.99 -4.28 20.52
N VAL A 13 -4.41 -4.57 21.76
CA VAL A 13 -3.56 -4.60 22.96
C VAL A 13 -4.00 -5.70 23.93
N CYS A 14 -3.05 -6.44 24.47
CA CYS A 14 -3.26 -7.27 25.66
C CYS A 14 -2.38 -6.73 26.80
N GLY A 15 -3.02 -6.21 27.85
CA GLY A 15 -2.33 -5.50 28.92
C GLY A 15 -1.62 -4.24 28.41
N THR A 16 -0.29 -4.16 28.57
CA THR A 16 0.54 -3.04 28.09
C THR A 16 1.31 -3.35 26.80
N ARG A 17 1.12 -4.54 26.22
CA ARG A 17 1.76 -4.95 24.96
C ARG A 17 0.77 -4.82 23.81
N THR A 18 1.18 -4.11 22.77
CA THR A 18 0.52 -4.18 21.46
C THR A 18 0.63 -5.62 20.97
N TRP A 19 -0.51 -6.26 20.78
CA TRP A 19 -0.61 -7.66 20.37
C TRP A 19 -1.45 -7.71 19.10
N CYS A 20 -0.99 -8.49 18.10
CA CYS A 20 -1.51 -8.46 16.74
C CYS A 20 -1.32 -7.09 16.07
N ALA A 21 -0.08 -6.60 16.04
CA ALA A 21 0.29 -5.64 15.02
C ALA A 21 0.04 -6.33 13.67
N PHE A 22 -1.05 -5.95 12.99
CA PHE A 22 -1.24 -6.30 11.59
C PHE A 22 -0.17 -5.55 10.83
N ASP A 23 0.99 -6.19 10.75
CA ASP A 23 2.08 -5.73 9.92
C ASP A 23 1.64 -5.93 8.47
N THR A 24 1.24 -4.85 7.83
CA THR A 24 0.86 -4.83 6.41
C THR A 24 2.10 -4.89 5.51
N THR A 25 3.32 -4.89 6.08
CA THR A 25 4.56 -5.03 5.33
C THR A 25 4.84 -6.50 5.01
N GLY A 26 4.17 -6.99 3.97
CA GLY A 26 4.57 -8.24 3.32
C GLY A 26 5.98 -8.11 2.72
N ALA A 27 6.64 -9.26 2.48
CA ALA A 27 7.94 -9.26 1.81
C ALA A 27 7.85 -8.59 0.43
N ILE A 28 8.75 -7.63 0.16
CA ILE A 28 8.84 -6.99 -1.15
C ILE A 28 9.30 -8.04 -2.15
N THR A 29 8.52 -8.22 -3.21
CA THR A 29 8.87 -9.09 -4.33
C THR A 29 9.04 -8.25 -5.58
N ASP A 30 10.28 -8.15 -6.06
CA ASP A 30 10.56 -7.43 -7.30
C ASP A 30 10.11 -8.26 -8.51
N THR A 31 9.26 -7.65 -9.32
CA THR A 31 8.94 -8.22 -10.64
C THR A 31 10.02 -7.84 -11.64
N PRO A 32 10.28 -8.67 -12.68
CA PRO A 32 11.24 -8.31 -13.70
C PRO A 32 10.84 -7.01 -14.40
N LEU A 33 11.81 -6.12 -14.63
CA LEU A 33 11.59 -4.88 -15.38
C LEU A 33 11.02 -5.18 -16.77
N ARG A 34 10.04 -4.36 -17.18
CA ARG A 34 9.39 -4.43 -18.50
C ARG A 34 9.60 -3.12 -19.24
N GLY A 35 9.96 -3.21 -20.52
CA GLY A 35 10.28 -2.06 -21.37
C GLY A 35 11.70 -2.14 -21.93
N GLY A 36 12.17 -1.05 -22.55
CA GLY A 36 13.56 -0.88 -22.98
C GLY A 36 14.40 -0.17 -21.90
N GLY A 37 15.72 -0.12 -22.07
CA GLY A 37 16.65 0.52 -21.13
C GLY A 37 16.72 2.06 -21.22
N GLY A 38 15.70 2.72 -21.77
CA GLY A 38 15.66 4.18 -21.90
C GLY A 38 15.08 4.86 -20.66
N GLY A 39 15.43 6.13 -20.45
CA GLY A 39 14.93 6.95 -19.34
C GLY A 39 15.70 6.79 -18.04
N THR A 40 15.09 7.22 -16.94
CA THR A 40 15.63 7.12 -15.57
C THR A 40 14.78 6.16 -14.77
N LEU A 41 15.39 5.28 -13.99
CA LEU A 41 14.68 4.41 -13.06
C LEU A 41 14.15 5.24 -11.87
N TYR A 42 12.91 4.97 -11.49
CA TYR A 42 12.28 5.56 -10.32
C TYR A 42 11.70 4.46 -9.45
N GLU A 43 11.77 4.65 -8.13
CA GLU A 43 11.09 3.83 -7.15
C GLU A 43 10.17 4.76 -6.35
N ASP A 44 8.87 4.46 -6.38
CA ASP A 44 7.86 5.21 -5.66
C ASP A 44 7.20 4.30 -4.63
N ARG A 45 7.13 4.77 -3.38
CA ARG A 45 6.48 4.07 -2.27
C ARG A 45 5.31 4.92 -1.77
N CYS A 46 4.22 4.26 -1.43
CA CYS A 46 3.18 4.93 -0.66
C CYS A 46 3.71 5.31 0.73
N PRO A 47 3.19 6.39 1.34
CA PRO A 47 3.48 6.71 2.73
C PRO A 47 3.20 5.53 3.67
N ASP A 48 3.89 5.50 4.81
CA ASP A 48 3.71 4.46 5.81
C ASP A 48 2.22 4.33 6.22
N GLY A 49 1.74 3.08 6.34
CA GLY A 49 0.32 2.80 6.62
C GLY A 49 -0.61 2.80 5.40
N GLN A 50 -0.10 3.19 4.21
CA GLN A 50 -0.88 3.24 2.99
C GLN A 50 -0.49 2.16 1.99
N VAL A 51 -1.47 1.72 1.20
CA VAL A 51 -1.31 0.70 0.15
C VAL A 51 -1.68 1.28 -1.21
N VAL A 52 -1.03 0.80 -2.27
CA VAL A 52 -1.40 1.14 -3.64
C VAL A 52 -2.77 0.54 -3.93
N MET A 53 -3.73 1.40 -4.28
CA MET A 53 -5.09 0.99 -4.63
C MET A 53 -5.42 1.20 -6.12
N GLY A 54 -4.52 1.87 -6.86
CA GLY A 54 -4.65 2.04 -8.30
C GLY A 54 -3.59 2.95 -8.88
N TYR A 55 -3.73 3.25 -10.18
CA TYR A 55 -2.86 4.16 -10.91
C TYR A 55 -3.68 5.22 -11.64
N ARG A 56 -3.17 6.44 -11.68
CA ARG A 56 -3.66 7.53 -12.52
C ARG A 56 -2.57 7.90 -13.51
N GLY A 57 -2.96 8.32 -14.70
CA GLY A 57 -1.99 8.65 -15.73
C GLY A 57 -2.62 8.94 -17.07
N ARG A 58 -1.77 9.08 -18.08
CA ARG A 58 -2.17 9.22 -19.48
C ARG A 58 -1.49 8.15 -20.31
N ALA A 59 -2.31 7.34 -20.95
CA ALA A 59 -1.91 6.38 -21.96
C ALA A 59 -2.37 6.84 -23.34
N GLY A 60 -1.50 6.67 -24.34
CA GLY A 60 -1.79 6.74 -25.76
C GLY A 60 -1.09 5.58 -26.45
N THR A 61 -0.38 5.81 -27.57
CA THR A 61 0.56 4.83 -28.13
C THR A 61 1.64 4.42 -27.11
N TRP A 62 1.95 5.32 -26.18
CA TRP A 62 2.89 5.11 -25.08
C TRP A 62 2.30 5.63 -23.76
N ASN A 63 2.74 5.05 -22.64
CA ASN A 63 2.48 5.62 -21.31
C ASN A 63 3.30 6.91 -21.18
N THR A 64 2.62 8.05 -21.17
CA THR A 64 3.30 9.37 -21.13
C THR A 64 3.50 9.85 -19.70
N ARG A 65 2.61 9.45 -18.80
CA ARG A 65 2.68 9.79 -17.37
C ARG A 65 1.92 8.78 -16.53
N ILE A 66 2.46 8.47 -15.36
CA ILE A 66 1.87 7.56 -14.38
C ILE A 66 2.16 8.05 -12.96
N GLN A 67 1.20 7.87 -12.08
CA GLN A 67 1.34 8.01 -10.64
C GLN A 67 0.48 6.95 -9.94
N ALA A 68 0.94 6.42 -8.82
CA ALA A 68 0.14 5.53 -7.99
C ALA A 68 -0.81 6.34 -7.10
N VAL A 69 -2.00 5.78 -6.87
CA VAL A 69 -2.96 6.25 -5.88
C VAL A 69 -2.79 5.37 -4.64
N CYS A 70 -2.52 6.01 -3.52
CA CYS A 70 -2.31 5.38 -2.23
C CYS A 70 -3.55 5.59 -1.35
N GLY A 71 -3.93 4.55 -0.62
CA GLY A 71 -5.05 4.61 0.32
C GLY A 71 -4.68 4.08 1.69
N GLU A 72 -5.30 4.66 2.71
CA GLU A 72 -5.22 4.20 4.09
C GLU A 72 -5.98 2.88 4.23
N LEU A 73 -5.34 1.85 4.78
CA LEU A 73 -5.98 0.57 5.05
C LEU A 73 -6.59 0.57 6.44
N THR A 74 -7.91 0.38 6.54
CA THR A 74 -8.60 0.21 7.82
C THR A 74 -9.20 -1.18 7.92
N LEU A 75 -8.94 -1.84 9.06
CA LEU A 75 -9.51 -3.13 9.44
C LEU A 75 -10.43 -2.89 10.62
N THR A 76 -11.71 -3.30 10.53
CA THR A 76 -12.65 -3.17 11.64
C THR A 76 -13.35 -4.49 11.96
N GLY A 77 -13.65 -4.66 13.25
CA GLY A 77 -14.40 -5.79 13.81
C GLY A 77 -13.52 -6.82 14.52
N ASP A 78 -14.15 -7.59 15.41
CA ASP A 78 -13.54 -8.74 16.11
C ASP A 78 -13.81 -10.06 15.36
N GLY A 79 -14.17 -9.95 14.07
CA GLY A 79 -14.59 -11.02 13.15
C GLY A 79 -15.94 -10.72 12.46
N PRO A 80 -16.27 -11.40 11.34
CA PRO A 80 -15.43 -11.35 10.13
C PRO A 80 -14.98 -9.91 9.84
N TYR A 81 -13.69 -9.72 9.56
CA TYR A 81 -13.13 -8.39 9.39
C TYR A 81 -13.71 -7.67 8.18
N ALA A 82 -14.09 -6.41 8.38
CA ALA A 82 -14.33 -5.49 7.29
C ALA A 82 -13.03 -4.78 6.93
N VAL A 83 -12.60 -4.94 5.68
CA VAL A 83 -11.44 -4.26 5.13
C VAL A 83 -11.93 -3.09 4.28
N SER A 84 -11.52 -1.87 4.61
CA SER A 84 -11.76 -0.70 3.78
C SER A 84 -10.45 -0.02 3.41
N VAL A 85 -10.38 0.49 2.19
CA VAL A 85 -9.26 1.30 1.70
C VAL A 85 -9.82 2.63 1.22
N THR A 86 -9.38 3.72 1.83
CA THR A 86 -9.81 5.07 1.45
C THR A 86 -8.66 5.80 0.81
N GLU A 87 -8.88 6.39 -0.37
CA GLU A 87 -7.88 7.22 -1.06
C GLU A 87 -7.36 8.31 -0.12
N ALA A 88 -6.04 8.40 0.01
CA ALA A 88 -5.37 9.27 0.97
C ALA A 88 -4.29 10.13 0.31
N SER A 89 -3.47 9.55 -0.57
CA SER A 89 -2.38 10.27 -1.22
C SER A 89 -2.05 9.74 -2.62
N THR A 90 -1.15 10.43 -3.31
CA THR A 90 -0.63 10.03 -4.62
C THR A 90 0.88 10.16 -4.65
N THR A 91 1.55 9.23 -5.33
CA THR A 91 3.00 9.34 -5.57
C THR A 91 3.30 10.45 -6.57
N PRO A 92 4.59 10.86 -6.73
CA PRO A 92 4.97 11.79 -7.77
C PRO A 92 4.55 11.30 -9.17
N GLU A 93 4.13 12.23 -10.04
CA GLU A 93 3.90 11.91 -11.45
C GLU A 93 5.26 11.63 -12.14
N ARG A 94 5.37 10.47 -12.76
CA ARG A 94 6.54 10.04 -13.53
C ARG A 94 6.21 10.05 -15.02
N GLY A 95 7.02 10.75 -15.81
CA GLY A 95 6.85 10.91 -17.25
C GLY A 95 7.18 12.33 -17.72
N LEU A 96 7.30 12.52 -19.04
CA LEU A 96 7.55 13.82 -19.66
C LEU A 96 6.37 14.20 -20.56
N LEU A 97 5.94 15.46 -20.49
CA LEU A 97 4.97 16.02 -21.41
C LEU A 97 5.66 16.36 -22.72
N GLY A 98 5.24 15.70 -23.80
CA GLY A 98 5.60 16.07 -25.17
C GLY A 98 6.76 15.26 -25.73
N GLY A 99 6.43 14.44 -26.74
CA GLY A 99 7.29 14.27 -27.90
C GLY A 99 6.88 15.30 -28.95
#